data_AF-A0A2P6SJS3-F1
#
_entry.id   AF-A0A2P6SJS3-F1
#
_cell.length_a   1.000
_cell.length_b   1.000
_cell.length_c   1.000
_cell.angle_alpha   90.00
_cell.angle_beta   90.00
_cell.angle_gamma   90.00
#
_symmetry.space_group_name_H-M   'P 1'
#
loop_
_entity.id
_entity.type
_entity.pdbx_description
1 polymer ?
#
loop_
_entity_poly.entity_id
_entity_poly.type
_entity_poly.pdbx_seq_one_letter_code
_entity_poly.pdbx_strand_id
1 'polypeptide(L)'
;MQNLYLFIYDYDYVFSKNGLVAHKDGKLIGTQSLKSHLGDDKLKEFINFTLHYIADLDIPIKRGTFIEFRSGMINVSPIGRNWSQEERDEFERYEKFTTYARKWFLSFVRSLLTLTHFPWEDR
;
A
#
# COMPACT_ATOMS: atom_id res chain seq x y z
N MET A 1 4.10 -20.58 23.33
CA MET A 1 4.15 -20.72 21.86
C MET A 1 3.38 -21.97 21.42
N GLN A 2 2.04 -22.00 21.57
CA GLN A 2 1.25 -23.22 21.24
C GLN A 2 -0.17 -23.00 20.69
N ASN A 3 -0.63 -21.77 20.45
CA ASN A 3 -2.02 -21.48 20.06
C ASN A 3 -2.23 -20.97 18.61
N LEU A 4 -1.21 -20.99 17.74
CA LEU A 4 -1.36 -20.48 16.36
C LEU A 4 -1.63 -21.58 15.30
N TYR A 5 -1.65 -22.85 15.70
CA TYR A 5 -1.59 -23.97 14.75
C TYR A 5 -2.94 -24.53 14.25
N LEU A 6 -4.11 -23.96 14.60
CA LEU A 6 -5.40 -24.59 14.25
C LEU A 6 -6.41 -23.73 13.48
N PHE A 7 -6.24 -22.40 13.39
CA PHE A 7 -7.24 -21.55 12.73
C PHE A 7 -7.53 -21.92 11.26
N ILE A 8 -6.53 -22.42 10.53
CA ILE A 8 -6.70 -22.85 9.13
C ILE A 8 -7.44 -24.19 8.97
N TYR A 9 -7.61 -24.94 10.07
CA TYR A 9 -8.37 -26.19 10.12
C TYR A 9 -9.77 -26.00 10.71
N ASP A 10 -10.05 -24.84 11.32
CA ASP A 10 -11.37 -24.52 11.89
C ASP A 10 -12.40 -24.13 10.81
N TYR A 11 -11.95 -23.83 9.59
CA TYR A 11 -12.79 -23.38 8.48
C TYR A 11 -12.41 -24.07 7.17
N ASP A 12 -13.41 -24.33 6.32
CA ASP A 12 -13.21 -24.92 4.99
C ASP A 12 -12.31 -24.05 4.11
N TYR A 13 -12.44 -22.71 4.23
CA TYR A 13 -11.62 -21.74 3.51
C TYR A 13 -11.12 -20.64 4.44
N VAL A 14 -9.84 -20.30 4.30
CA VAL A 14 -9.23 -19.18 5.02
C VAL A 14 -8.51 -18.26 4.04
N PHE A 15 -8.99 -17.02 3.92
CA PHE A 15 -8.47 -15.99 3.05
C PHE A 15 -7.76 -14.89 3.85
N SER A 16 -6.43 -14.98 3.91
CA SER A 16 -5.60 -13.96 4.57
C SER A 16 -5.18 -12.88 3.59
N LYS A 17 -4.93 -11.67 4.10
CA LYS A 17 -4.46 -10.52 3.30
C LYS A 17 -5.36 -10.22 2.10
N ASN A 18 -6.67 -10.17 2.35
CA ASN A 18 -7.71 -9.99 1.32
C ASN A 18 -7.67 -11.06 0.22
N GLY A 19 -7.32 -12.31 0.58
CA GLY A 19 -7.31 -13.44 -0.35
C GLY A 19 -6.01 -13.64 -1.13
N LEU A 20 -5.00 -12.79 -0.92
CA LEU A 20 -3.65 -13.01 -1.49
C LEU A 20 -2.98 -14.27 -0.96
N VAL A 21 -3.45 -14.80 0.17
CA VAL A 21 -3.10 -16.13 0.65
C VAL A 21 -4.40 -16.86 0.95
N ALA A 22 -4.63 -17.94 0.23
CA ALA A 22 -5.86 -18.73 0.33
C ALA A 22 -5.53 -20.16 0.77
N HIS A 23 -6.24 -20.64 1.77
CA HIS A 23 -6.22 -22.04 2.20
C HIS A 23 -7.59 -22.67 1.99
N LYS A 24 -7.61 -23.96 1.69
CA LYS A 24 -8.79 -24.83 1.71
C LYS A 24 -8.46 -26.11 2.46
N ASP A 25 -9.28 -26.50 3.42
CA ASP A 25 -9.08 -27.70 4.26
C ASP A 25 -7.68 -27.71 4.91
N GLY A 26 -7.25 -26.56 5.42
CA GLY A 26 -5.91 -26.35 5.98
C GLY A 26 -4.75 -26.41 4.98
N LYS A 27 -5.01 -26.62 3.68
CA LYS A 27 -3.99 -26.68 2.62
C LYS A 27 -3.92 -25.38 1.85
N LEU A 28 -2.71 -24.91 1.56
CA LEU A 28 -2.50 -23.73 0.72
C LEU A 28 -2.97 -24.01 -0.72
N ILE A 29 -3.89 -23.19 -1.22
CA ILE A 29 -4.44 -23.31 -2.59
C ILE A 29 -4.01 -22.18 -3.52
N GLY A 30 -3.50 -21.08 -2.98
CA GLY A 30 -3.04 -19.96 -3.80
C GLY A 30 -2.29 -18.91 -2.98
N THR A 31 -1.25 -18.36 -3.60
CA THR A 31 -0.60 -17.15 -3.13
C THR A 31 -0.40 -16.17 -4.27
N GLN A 32 -0.51 -14.89 -3.98
CA GLN A 32 -0.22 -13.82 -4.91
C GLN A 32 0.51 -12.69 -4.19
N SER A 33 1.32 -11.94 -4.92
CA SER A 33 1.94 -10.72 -4.41
C SER A 33 1.85 -9.57 -5.41
N LEU A 34 1.91 -8.35 -4.90
CA LEU A 34 1.96 -7.14 -5.71
C LEU A 34 3.15 -7.17 -6.67
N LYS A 35 4.31 -7.64 -6.20
CA LYS A 35 5.53 -7.75 -7.00
C LYS A 35 5.36 -8.71 -8.17
N SER A 36 4.87 -9.92 -7.92
CA SER A 36 4.64 -10.90 -8.98
C SER A 36 3.57 -10.46 -9.97
N HIS A 37 2.61 -9.64 -9.53
CA HIS A 37 1.54 -9.13 -10.40
C HIS A 37 1.97 -7.94 -11.27
N LEU A 38 2.67 -6.94 -10.70
CA LEU A 38 3.04 -5.71 -11.41
C LEU A 38 4.41 -5.76 -12.09
N GLY A 39 5.34 -6.56 -11.56
CA GLY A 39 6.74 -6.61 -12.01
C GLY A 39 7.60 -5.46 -11.47
N ASP A 40 8.93 -5.66 -11.49
CA ASP A 40 9.88 -4.72 -10.88
C ASP A 40 9.97 -3.38 -11.63
N ASP A 41 9.77 -3.34 -12.95
CA ASP A 41 9.87 -2.09 -13.71
C ASP A 41 8.77 -1.08 -13.37
N LYS A 42 7.51 -1.53 -13.32
CA LYS A 42 6.38 -0.68 -12.92
C LYS A 42 6.51 -0.25 -11.46
N LEU A 43 6.98 -1.14 -10.59
CA LEU A 43 7.22 -0.83 -9.19
C LEU A 43 8.31 0.23 -9.03
N LYS A 44 9.44 0.09 -9.73
CA LYS A 44 10.55 1.04 -9.71
C LYS A 44 10.09 2.43 -10.18
N GLU A 45 9.32 2.49 -11.27
CA GLU A 45 8.76 3.74 -11.76
C GLU A 45 7.84 4.41 -10.73
N PHE A 46 6.94 3.63 -10.15
CA PHE A 46 6.04 4.09 -9.10
C PHE A 46 6.79 4.62 -7.86
N ILE A 47 7.81 3.89 -7.40
CA ILE A 47 8.63 4.27 -6.25
C ILE A 47 9.38 5.58 -6.55
N ASN A 48 10.04 5.69 -7.70
CA ASN A 48 10.80 6.87 -8.08
C ASN A 48 9.91 8.11 -8.12
N PHE A 49 8.75 8.00 -8.77
CA PHE A 49 7.76 9.08 -8.80
C PHE A 49 7.34 9.49 -7.38
N THR A 50 7.01 8.52 -6.53
CA THR A 50 6.54 8.78 -5.17
C THR A 50 7.62 9.46 -4.33
N LEU A 51 8.87 9.01 -4.43
CA LEU A 51 10.00 9.61 -3.71
C LEU A 51 10.27 11.05 -4.15
N HIS A 52 10.27 11.32 -5.46
CA HIS A 52 10.40 12.69 -5.98
C HIS A 52 9.27 13.59 -5.50
N TYR A 53 8.02 13.12 -5.62
CA TYR A 53 6.86 13.88 -5.16
C TYR A 53 6.97 14.23 -3.68
N ILE A 54 7.28 13.25 -2.81
CA ILE A 54 7.39 13.49 -1.36
C ILE A 54 8.58 14.40 -1.03
N ALA A 55 9.70 14.28 -1.74
CA ALA A 55 10.86 15.15 -1.55
C ALA A 55 10.49 16.62 -1.75
N ASP A 56 9.67 16.92 -2.75
CA ASP A 56 9.26 18.29 -3.12
C ASP A 56 8.09 18.85 -2.30
N LEU A 57 7.43 18.04 -1.46
CA LEU A 57 6.33 18.53 -0.60
C LEU A 57 6.84 19.50 0.46
N ASP A 58 6.22 20.68 0.53
CA ASP A 58 6.43 21.63 1.61
C ASP A 58 5.45 21.35 2.75
N ILE A 59 5.84 20.44 3.64
CA ILE A 59 5.06 20.06 4.83
C ILE A 59 5.88 20.33 6.10
N PRO A 60 5.22 20.63 7.24
CA PRO A 60 5.90 21.07 8.45
C PRO A 60 6.91 20.05 8.99
N ILE A 61 6.64 18.76 8.79
CA ILE A 61 7.40 17.66 9.35
C ILE A 61 7.54 16.54 8.32
N LYS A 62 8.77 16.03 8.16
CA LYS A 62 9.08 14.77 7.47
C LYS A 62 9.86 13.85 8.43
N ARG A 63 9.56 12.55 8.39
CA ARG A 63 10.22 11.50 9.19
C ARG A 63 10.83 10.46 8.24
N GLY A 64 10.74 9.18 8.58
CA GLY A 64 11.20 8.06 7.75
C GLY A 64 10.08 7.09 7.41
N THR A 65 10.37 6.11 6.56
CA THR A 65 9.39 5.10 6.10
C THR A 65 8.23 5.74 5.31
N PHE A 66 8.58 6.50 4.26
CA PHE A 66 7.61 7.13 3.35
C PHE A 66 6.90 6.13 2.45
N ILE A 67 7.58 5.03 2.11
CA ILE A 67 7.08 3.96 1.27
C ILE A 67 7.32 2.65 2.03
N GLU A 68 6.26 1.91 2.28
CA GLU A 68 6.30 0.61 2.97
C GLU A 68 5.68 -0.45 2.05
N PHE A 69 6.53 -1.38 1.60
CA PHE A 69 6.09 -2.52 0.79
C PHE A 69 5.40 -3.56 1.66
N ARG A 70 4.17 -3.92 1.27
CA ARG A 70 3.44 -5.07 1.80
C ARG A 70 3.20 -6.05 0.66
N SER A 71 2.87 -7.29 1.00
CA SER A 71 2.69 -8.33 -0.01
C SER A 71 1.57 -8.02 -1.02
N GLY A 72 0.59 -7.19 -0.66
CA GLY A 72 -0.55 -6.87 -1.51
C GLY A 72 -0.73 -5.41 -1.91
N MET A 73 0.07 -4.51 -1.33
CA MET A 73 -0.12 -3.08 -1.46
C MET A 73 1.17 -2.36 -1.10
N ILE A 74 1.27 -1.11 -1.50
CA ILE A 74 2.31 -0.19 -1.04
C ILE A 74 1.61 0.86 -0.18
N ASN A 75 2.06 0.99 1.07
CA ASN A 75 1.61 2.07 1.93
C ASN A 75 2.53 3.27 1.72
N VAL A 76 1.93 4.40 1.34
CA VAL A 76 2.65 5.66 1.11
C VAL A 76 2.20 6.67 2.15
N SER A 77 3.15 7.32 2.81
CA SER A 77 2.89 8.36 3.80
C SER A 77 3.79 9.58 3.54
N PRO A 78 3.23 10.76 3.22
CA PRO A 78 4.02 11.98 2.98
C PRO A 78 4.86 12.44 4.17
N ILE A 79 4.33 12.34 5.40
CA ILE A 79 5.06 12.62 6.64
C ILE A 79 6.04 11.49 7.00
N GLY A 80 5.90 10.30 6.41
CA GLY A 80 6.58 9.06 6.82
C GLY A 80 5.78 8.29 7.87
N ARG A 81 6.15 7.04 8.16
CA ARG A 81 5.47 6.21 9.18
C ARG A 81 6.20 6.17 10.53
N ASN A 82 7.42 6.70 10.60
CA ASN A 82 8.20 6.79 11.83
C ASN A 82 7.89 8.08 12.61
N TRP A 83 6.61 8.33 12.89
CA TRP A 83 6.15 9.49 13.66
C TRP A 83 5.75 9.12 15.08
N SER A 84 5.68 10.13 15.97
CA SER A 84 4.90 10.03 17.21
C SER A 84 3.41 10.22 16.93
N GLN A 85 2.55 9.76 17.86
CA GLN A 85 1.11 9.90 17.67
C GLN A 85 0.70 11.39 17.60
N GLU A 86 1.35 12.25 18.38
CA GLU A 86 1.14 13.69 18.37
C GLU A 86 1.49 14.30 17.00
N GLU A 87 2.63 13.91 16.41
CA GLU A 87 3.03 14.35 15.07
C GLU A 87 2.03 13.90 14.00
N ARG A 88 1.47 12.69 14.13
CA ARG A 88 0.42 12.19 13.24
C ARG A 88 -0.84 13.03 13.33
N ASP A 89 -1.28 13.34 14.55
CA ASP A 89 -2.52 14.08 14.79
C ASP A 89 -2.39 15.55 14.36
N GLU A 90 -1.19 16.14 14.50
CA GLU A 90 -0.86 17.46 13.94
C GLU A 90 -0.85 17.44 12.41
N PHE A 91 -0.24 16.43 11.81
CA PHE A 91 -0.22 16.28 10.36
C PHE A 91 -1.63 16.05 9.79
N GLU A 92 -2.47 15.25 10.45
CA GLU A 92 -3.86 15.06 10.03
C GLU A 92 -4.65 16.38 10.09
N ARG A 93 -4.44 17.18 11.13
CA ARG A 93 -5.03 18.52 11.23
C ARG A 93 -4.54 19.43 10.11
N TYR A 94 -3.24 19.42 9.81
CA TYR A 94 -2.65 20.20 8.73
C TYR A 94 -3.18 19.79 7.35
N GLU A 95 -3.24 18.49 7.05
CA GLU A 95 -3.74 17.93 5.78
C GLU A 95 -5.19 18.31 5.47
N LYS A 96 -6.05 18.38 6.50
CA LYS A 96 -7.46 18.80 6.36
C LYS A 96 -7.59 20.19 5.73
N PHE A 97 -6.59 21.05 5.88
CA PHE A 97 -6.58 22.41 5.33
C PHE A 97 -5.73 22.57 4.05
N THR A 98 -4.71 21.72 3.83
CA THR A 98 -3.72 21.91 2.75
C THR A 98 -3.86 20.97 1.54
N THR A 99 -4.69 19.93 1.61
CA THR A 99 -5.08 19.07 0.47
C THR A 99 -3.96 18.26 -0.20
N TYR A 100 -2.79 18.06 0.40
CA TYR A 100 -1.70 17.32 -0.25
C TYR A 100 -2.08 15.88 -0.57
N ALA A 101 -2.85 15.20 0.29
CA ALA A 101 -3.43 13.88 0.00
C ALA A 101 -4.24 13.86 -1.32
N ARG A 102 -4.98 14.94 -1.63
CA ARG A 102 -5.74 15.08 -2.88
C ARG A 102 -4.83 15.32 -4.08
N LYS A 103 -3.83 16.20 -3.95
CA LYS A 103 -2.83 16.45 -5.02
C LYS A 103 -2.01 15.19 -5.32
N TRP A 104 -1.66 14.44 -4.28
CA TRP A 104 -0.97 13.17 -4.38
C TRP A 104 -1.86 12.14 -5.07
N PHE A 105 -3.11 11.96 -4.64
CA PHE A 105 -4.06 11.04 -5.27
C PHE A 105 -4.25 11.36 -6.76
N LEU A 106 -4.38 12.63 -7.14
CA LEU A 106 -4.48 13.03 -8.55
C LEU A 106 -3.20 12.71 -9.33
N SER A 107 -2.05 12.94 -8.74
CA SER A 107 -0.76 12.65 -9.40
C SER A 107 -0.49 11.14 -9.49
N PHE A 108 -0.92 10.37 -8.48
CA PHE A 108 -0.93 8.91 -8.44
C PHE A 108 -1.83 8.33 -9.53
N VAL A 109 -3.07 8.79 -9.65
CA VAL A 109 -3.98 8.35 -10.71
C VAL A 109 -3.40 8.64 -12.09
N ARG A 110 -2.78 9.81 -12.28
CA ARG A 110 -2.11 10.15 -13.55
C ARG A 110 -0.94 9.21 -13.88
N SER A 111 -0.11 8.84 -12.90
CA SER A 111 1.00 7.91 -13.14
C SER A 111 0.56 6.46 -13.31
N LEU A 112 -0.56 6.05 -12.71
CA LEU A 112 -1.08 4.68 -12.86
C LEU A 112 -1.83 4.46 -14.18
N LEU A 113 -2.57 5.47 -14.66
CA LEU A 113 -3.28 5.40 -15.94
C LEU A 113 -2.33 5.28 -17.15
N THR A 114 -1.06 5.66 -17.00
CA THR A 114 -0.03 5.37 -18.02
C THR A 114 0.57 3.96 -17.89
N LEU A 115 0.33 3.25 -16.77
CA LEU A 115 1.01 1.98 -16.44
C LEU A 115 0.15 0.73 -16.58
N THR A 116 -1.17 0.84 -16.68
CA THR A 116 -2.07 -0.33 -16.74
C THR A 116 -3.31 -0.06 -17.58
N HIS A 117 -3.50 -0.85 -18.65
CA HIS A 117 -4.84 -1.12 -19.18
C HIS A 117 -5.58 -1.95 -18.15
N PHE A 118 -6.71 -1.47 -17.65
CA PHE A 118 -7.51 -2.19 -16.67
C PHE A 118 -8.53 -3.09 -17.39
N PRO A 119 -8.46 -4.43 -17.23
CA PRO A 119 -9.30 -5.36 -18.02
C PRO A 119 -10.82 -5.24 -17.80
N TRP A 120 -11.26 -4.45 -16.81
CA TRP A 120 -12.66 -4.23 -16.50
C TRP A 120 -13.22 -2.94 -17.12
N GLU A 121 -12.42 -2.16 -17.82
CA GLU A 121 -12.89 -1.01 -18.61
C GLU A 121 -13.50 -1.45 -19.96
N ASP A 122 -13.27 -2.70 -20.37
CA ASP A 122 -13.82 -3.31 -21.59
C ASP A 122 -15.14 -4.09 -21.35
N ARG A 123 -15.82 -3.87 -20.22
CA ARG A 123 -17.09 -4.55 -19.86
C ARG A 123 -18.26 -3.60 -19.73
#